data_AF-V5TVC4-F1
#
_entry.id   AF-V5TVC4-F1
#
_cell.length_a   1.000
_cell.length_b   1.000
_cell.length_c   1.000
_cell.angle_alpha   90.00
_cell.angle_beta   90.00
_cell.angle_gamma   90.00
#
_symmetry.space_group_name_H-M   'P 1'
#
loop_
_entity.id
_entity.type
_entity.pdbx_description
1 polymer ?
#
loop_
_entity_poly.entity_id
_entity_poly.type
_entity_poly.pdbx_seq_one_letter_code
_entity_poly.pdbx_strand_id
1 'polypeptide(L)' 'MVTSPVKGVWTVYQCQHCLYTWRDTEPLRRTSREHYPEAFRMTQADIDNAPEVPTVPPLLAEGKR' A
#
# COMPACT_ATOMS: atom_id res chain seq x y z
N MET A 1 -8.21 3.74 9.81
CA MET A 1 -9.00 2.49 9.72
C MET A 1 -10.38 2.82 9.22
N VAL A 2 -11.00 1.94 8.43
CA VAL A 2 -12.36 2.11 7.90
C VAL A 2 -13.13 0.81 8.13
N THR A 3 -14.38 0.90 8.58
CA THR A 3 -15.22 -0.29 8.81
C THR A 3 -16.22 -0.49 7.69
N SER A 4 -16.58 -1.74 7.43
CA SER A 4 -17.65 -2.10 6.49
C SER A 4 -18.98 -1.37 6.81
N PRO A 5 -19.73 -0.94 5.78
CA PRO A 5 -21.09 -0.40 5.99
C PRO A 5 -22.07 -1.45 6.52
N VAL A 6 -21.79 -2.74 6.28
CA VAL A 6 -22.47 -3.85 6.94
C VAL A 6 -21.72 -4.19 8.22
N LYS A 7 -22.38 -4.04 9.38
CA LYS A 7 -21.77 -4.18 10.71
C LYS A 7 -21.11 -5.56 10.88
N GLY A 8 -19.86 -5.55 11.35
CA GLY A 8 -19.14 -6.76 11.77
C GLY A 8 -18.54 -7.60 10.64
N VAL A 9 -18.56 -7.12 9.39
CA VAL A 9 -18.06 -7.91 8.24
C VAL A 9 -16.55 -7.78 8.05
N TRP A 10 -16.01 -6.56 8.10
CA TRP A 10 -14.56 -6.33 8.02
C TRP A 10 -14.17 -4.92 8.51
N THR A 11 -12.91 -4.79 8.88
CA THR A 11 -12.20 -3.54 9.14
C THR A 11 -10.98 -3.47 8.22
N VAL A 12 -10.82 -2.35 7.51
CA VAL A 12 -9.64 -2.07 6.68
C VAL A 12 -8.60 -1.30 7.49
N TYR A 13 -7.37 -1.80 7.44
CA TYR A 13 -6.15 -1.23 7.99
C TYR A 13 -5.23 -0.79 6.86
N GLN A 14 -4.40 0.22 7.13
CA GLN A 14 -3.40 0.72 6.20
C GLN A 14 -2.11 1.04 6.95
N CYS A 15 -0.98 0.53 6.46
CA CYS A 15 0.34 0.92 6.92
C CYS A 15 0.63 2.36 6.47
N GLN A 16 1.01 3.25 7.38
CA GLN A 16 1.32 4.64 7.03
C GLN A 16 2.69 4.83 6.35
N HIS A 17 3.53 3.78 6.36
CA HIS A 17 4.85 3.82 5.72
C HIS A 17 4.79 3.36 4.26
N CYS A 18 4.23 2.17 4.01
CA CYS A 18 4.19 1.57 2.66
C CYS A 18 2.81 1.65 1.99
N LEU A 19 1.80 2.23 2.65
CA LEU A 19 0.42 2.37 2.17
C LEU A 19 -0.32 1.04 1.87
N TYR A 20 0.33 -0.10 2.12
CA TYR A 20 -0.29 -1.40 1.99
C TYR A 20 -1.53 -1.48 2.88
N THR A 21 -2.62 -1.97 2.29
CA THR A 21 -3.96 -1.94 2.87
C THR A 21 -4.51 -3.36 2.91
N TRP A 22 -5.09 -3.77 4.04
CA TRP A 22 -5.62 -5.12 4.23
C TRP A 22 -6.87 -5.10 5.12
N ARG A 23 -7.65 -6.17 5.10
CA ARG A 23 -8.79 -6.38 6.02
C ARG A 23 -8.38 -7.26 7.20
N ASP A 24 -9.04 -7.09 8.34
CA ASP A 24 -8.96 -8.03 9.48
C ASP A 24 -9.27 -9.49 9.09
N THR A 25 -10.07 -9.70 8.05
CA THR A 25 -10.42 -11.03 7.53
C THR A 25 -9.37 -11.65 6.59
N GLU A 26 -8.28 -10.96 6.27
CA GLU A 26 -7.23 -11.50 5.40
C GLU A 26 -6.40 -12.60 6.11
N PRO A 27 -5.91 -13.61 5.38
CA PRO A 27 -5.08 -14.67 5.98
C PRO A 27 -3.75 -14.13 6.50
N LEU A 28 -3.11 -14.85 7.43
CA LEU A 28 -1.84 -14.43 8.05
C LEU A 28 -0.74 -14.04 7.05
N ARG A 29 -0.68 -14.72 5.90
CA ARG A 29 0.27 -14.38 4.82
C ARG A 29 0.09 -12.96 4.23
N ARG A 30 -0.98 -12.24 4.58
CA ARG A 30 -1.29 -10.87 4.15
C ARG A 30 -1.23 -9.86 5.30
N THR A 31 -1.18 -10.31 6.56
CA THR A 31 -1.29 -9.45 7.74
C THR A 31 -0.10 -9.57 8.70
N SER A 32 0.69 -10.65 8.60
CA SER A 32 1.88 -10.88 9.42
C SER A 32 3.13 -11.00 8.54
N ARG A 33 4.18 -10.28 8.94
CA ARG A 33 5.47 -10.29 8.26
C ARG A 33 6.09 -11.68 8.24
N GLU A 34 6.02 -12.43 9.35
CA GLU A 34 6.62 -13.76 9.49
C GLU A 34 6.07 -14.76 8.46
N HIS A 35 4.78 -14.63 8.12
CA HIS A 35 4.10 -15.47 7.14
C HIS A 35 4.13 -14.90 5.71
N TYR A 36 4.59 -13.66 5.52
CA TYR A 36 4.71 -13.06 4.19
C TYR A 36 5.89 -13.68 3.44
N PRO A 37 5.75 -14.10 2.16
CA PRO A 37 6.84 -14.75 1.44
C PRO A 37 8.06 -13.85 1.35
N GLU A 38 9.23 -14.40 1.70
CA GLU A 38 10.47 -13.64 1.81
C GLU A 38 10.88 -12.96 0.50
N ALA A 39 10.71 -13.64 -0.63
CA ALA A 39 11.01 -13.12 -1.96
C ALA A 39 10.24 -11.85 -2.36
N PHE A 40 9.17 -11.50 -1.63
CA PHE A 40 8.38 -10.29 -1.87
C PHE A 40 8.50 -9.25 -0.74
N ARG A 41 9.31 -9.51 0.29
CA ARG A 41 9.48 -8.57 1.39
C ARG A 41 10.32 -7.38 0.93
N MET A 42 9.79 -6.19 1.15
CA MET A 42 10.54 -4.95 0.98
C MET A 42 11.22 -4.56 2.30
N THR A 43 12.41 -3.99 2.19
CA THR A 43 13.09 -3.23 3.22
C THR A 43 12.63 -1.77 3.20
N GLN A 44 12.99 -0.99 4.23
CA GLN A 44 12.73 0.45 4.22
C GLN A 44 13.46 1.13 3.05
N ALA A 45 14.70 0.72 2.76
CA ALA A 45 15.47 1.25 1.65
C ALA A 45 14.81 0.97 0.28
N ASP A 46 14.18 -0.20 0.10
CA ASP A 46 13.43 -0.50 -1.14
C ASP A 46 12.23 0.42 -1.32
N ILE A 47 11.58 0.82 -0.22
CA ILE A 47 10.43 1.74 -0.23
C ILE A 47 10.91 3.17 -0.52
N ASP A 48 11.93 3.63 0.20
CA ASP A 48 12.45 5.00 0.07
C ASP A 48 13.03 5.28 -1.33
N ASN A 49 13.56 4.26 -1.98
CA ASN A 49 14.14 4.34 -3.32
C ASN A 49 13.24 3.73 -4.40
N ALA A 50 11.97 3.48 -4.10
CA ALA A 50 11.02 2.94 -5.07
C ALA A 50 10.89 3.91 -6.27
N PRO A 51 11.02 3.41 -7.52
CA PRO A 51 10.88 4.28 -8.68
C PRO A 51 9.43 4.69 -8.89
N GLU A 52 9.19 5.94 -9.28
CA GLU A 52 7.89 6.36 -9.82
C GLU A 52 7.70 5.77 -11.21
N VAL A 53 6.66 4.94 -11.37
CA VAL A 53 6.31 4.32 -12.65
C VAL A 53 4.81 4.44 -12.92
N PRO A 54 4.39 5.10 -14.03
CA PRO A 54 5.24 5.79 -15.00
C PRO A 54 5.88 7.06 -14.41
N THR A 55 6.98 7.51 -15.02
CA THR A 55 7.61 8.78 -14.65
C THR A 55 6.60 9.92 -14.79
N VAL A 56 6.53 10.81 -13.80
CA VAL A 56 5.65 11.98 -13.87
C VAL A 56 6.07 12.86 -15.05
N PRO A 57 5.17 13.13 -16.02
CA PRO A 57 5.49 14.01 -17.15
C PRO A 57 5.84 15.42 -16.65
N PRO A 58 6.72 16.16 -17.35
CA PRO A 58 7.03 17.52 -16.98
C PRO A 58 5.77 18.40 -16.97
N LEU A 59 5.73 19.36 -16.06
CA LEU A 59 4.61 20.30 -15.97
C LEU A 59 4.49 21.09 -17.29
N LEU A 60 3.27 21.16 -17.84
CA LEU A 60 3.01 22.01 -19.00
C LEU A 60 3.19 23.49 -18.63
N ALA A 61 3.77 24.27 -19.54
CA ALA A 61 3.86 25.72 -19.40
C ALA A 61 2.45 26.35 -19.34
N GLU A 62 2.31 27.45 -18.59
CA GLU A 62 1.06 28.20 -18.48
C GLU A 62 0.62 28.67 -19.87
N GLY A 63 -0.60 28.30 -20.29
CA GLY A 63 -1.13 28.54 -21.65
C GLY A 63 -1.07 27.36 -22.64
N LYS A 64 -0.50 26.20 -22.23
CA LYS A 64 -0.53 24.94 -23.01
C LYS A 64 -1.38 23.83 -22.37
N ARG A 65 -2.21 24.17 -21.38
CA ARG A 65 -3.19 23.25 -20.78
C ARG A 65 -4.45 23.17 -21.62
#